data_AF-A0A3N2G6N4-F1
#
_entry.id   AF-A0A3N2G6N4-F1
#
_cell.length_a   1.000
_cell.length_b   1.000
_cell.length_c   1.000
_cell.angle_alpha   90.00
_cell.angle_beta   90.00
_cell.angle_gamma   90.00
#
_symmetry.space_group_name_H-M   'P 1'
#
loop_
_entity.id
_entity.type
_entity.pdbx_description
1 polymer ?
#
loop_
_entity_poly.entity_id
_entity_poly.type
_entity_poly.pdbx_seq_one_letter_code
_entity_poly.pdbx_strand_id
1 'polypeptide(L)'
;MREEAELAGRGRALLSEAVAFTGPLADAVIPEGDDPAGVDGALAVLIGVLRDHLPEADRPTATALLLAEVYALRSEIREFLGGERVRRRDALEAGLARLRRVSDPDELLDRACEAVVESCGFDRVMLSRVENSLWRPWKSFAVSHRDAERAFRQWIRTLPEIHLDTLVLETEMVRRREPAIVTDPRADPRVHEPLLRASGMNSYVAAPLMPTGRVIGFLHADYASRAVTTLDRDILGAFADAFGRLFERAVLLRRLREQREQVREAMRSVEAVLDDLANAEIDLATQAQALRPARTPVRSPATLEALLTRRELEVLALMATGATNSRIADELVIADGTVKSHVKRILRKLCVENRAEAISQYLRLTIGDSAF
;
A
#
# COMPACT_ATOMS: atom_id res chain seq x y z
N MET A 1 -2.48 -11.28 -32.10
CA MET A 1 -1.89 -12.55 -32.59
C MET A 1 -2.26 -12.85 -34.05
N ARG A 2 -3.35 -13.55 -34.40
CA ARG A 2 -3.57 -13.97 -35.82
C ARG A 2 -3.87 -12.79 -36.77
N GLU A 3 -4.81 -11.92 -36.39
CA GLU A 3 -5.19 -10.73 -37.17
C GLU A 3 -4.07 -9.68 -37.24
N GLU A 4 -3.34 -9.52 -36.13
CA GLU A 4 -2.17 -8.64 -36.02
C GLU A 4 -1.04 -9.02 -37.00
N ALA A 5 -0.65 -10.30 -37.00
CA ALA A 5 0.38 -10.81 -37.91
C ALA A 5 -0.07 -10.75 -39.37
N GLU A 6 -1.37 -10.94 -39.63
CA GLU A 6 -1.94 -10.79 -40.97
C GLU A 6 -1.87 -9.35 -41.48
N LEU A 7 -2.28 -8.36 -40.68
CA LEU A 7 -2.21 -6.95 -41.04
C LEU A 7 -0.76 -6.49 -41.25
N ALA A 8 0.14 -6.88 -40.34
CA ALA A 8 1.57 -6.57 -40.48
C ALA A 8 2.16 -7.23 -41.74
N GLY A 9 1.83 -8.49 -42.01
CA GLY A 9 2.26 -9.21 -43.20
C GLY A 9 1.78 -8.57 -44.51
N ARG A 10 0.49 -8.21 -44.59
CA ARG A 10 -0.08 -7.47 -45.74
C ARG A 10 0.64 -6.15 -45.96
N GLY A 11 0.94 -5.41 -44.89
CA GLY A 11 1.65 -4.12 -45.00
C GLY A 11 3.08 -4.26 -45.47
N ARG A 12 3.82 -5.27 -45.00
CA ARG A 12 5.18 -5.56 -45.50
C ARG A 12 5.18 -5.96 -46.97
N ALA A 13 4.19 -6.76 -47.41
CA ALA A 13 4.04 -7.12 -48.82
C ALA A 13 3.80 -5.87 -49.69
N LEU A 14 2.90 -5.00 -49.25
CA LEU A 14 2.58 -3.76 -49.97
C LEU A 14 3.76 -2.77 -50.01
N LEU A 15 4.52 -2.65 -48.93
CA LEU A 15 5.77 -1.88 -48.90
C LEU A 15 6.79 -2.43 -49.90
N SER A 16 6.94 -3.76 -49.96
CA SER A 16 7.87 -4.42 -50.89
C SER A 16 7.47 -4.22 -52.35
N GLU A 17 6.17 -4.30 -52.66
CA GLU A 17 5.63 -4.00 -53.99
C GLU A 17 5.86 -2.55 -54.39
N ALA A 18 5.67 -1.61 -53.47
CA ALA A 18 5.86 -0.20 -53.73
C ALA A 18 7.33 0.17 -54.00
N VAL A 19 8.29 -0.47 -53.31
CA VAL A 19 9.73 -0.35 -53.60
C VAL A 19 10.03 -0.82 -55.03
N ALA A 20 9.49 -1.97 -55.44
CA ALA A 20 9.66 -2.47 -56.80
C ALA A 20 9.02 -1.55 -57.87
N PHE A 21 7.97 -0.81 -57.49
CA PHE A 21 7.25 0.10 -58.39
C PHE A 21 7.91 1.48 -58.53
N THR A 22 8.55 2.00 -57.48
CA THR A 22 9.11 3.37 -57.41
C THR A 22 10.65 3.44 -57.47
N GLY A 23 11.36 2.31 -57.39
CA GLY A 23 12.83 2.26 -57.33
C GLY A 23 13.39 2.51 -55.92
N PRO A 24 14.72 2.76 -55.78
CA PRO A 24 15.40 2.88 -54.47
C PRO A 24 14.98 4.11 -53.63
N LEU A 25 14.04 4.93 -54.11
CA LEU A 25 13.41 6.02 -53.36
C LEU A 25 12.69 5.54 -52.08
N ALA A 26 12.45 4.23 -51.95
CA ALA A 26 11.79 3.58 -50.82
C ALA A 26 12.72 2.65 -50.00
N ASP A 27 14.05 2.75 -50.11
CA ASP A 27 15.03 1.89 -49.39
C ASP A 27 14.98 2.02 -47.85
N ALA A 28 14.19 2.93 -47.31
CA ALA A 28 14.04 3.11 -45.87
C ALA A 28 12.68 2.60 -45.39
N VAL A 29 12.74 1.69 -44.40
CA VAL A 29 11.66 1.36 -43.46
C VAL A 29 10.67 0.27 -43.92
N ILE A 30 11.14 -0.92 -44.29
CA ILE A 30 10.30 -2.12 -44.06
C ILE A 30 10.53 -2.56 -42.61
N PRO A 31 9.52 -2.47 -41.72
CA PRO A 31 9.68 -2.89 -40.34
C PRO A 31 9.92 -4.41 -40.27
N GLU A 32 10.87 -4.82 -39.44
CA GLU A 32 11.05 -6.23 -39.10
C GLU A 32 9.99 -6.68 -38.08
N GLY A 33 9.50 -7.92 -38.23
CA GLY A 33 8.55 -8.51 -37.29
C GLY A 33 7.09 -8.07 -37.47
N ASP A 34 6.21 -8.61 -36.63
CA ASP A 34 4.76 -8.46 -36.72
C ASP A 34 4.24 -7.30 -35.86
N ASP A 35 4.74 -6.08 -36.09
CA ASP A 35 4.28 -4.85 -35.43
C ASP A 35 3.44 -3.97 -36.38
N PRO A 36 2.10 -3.96 -36.26
CA PRO A 36 1.25 -3.12 -37.09
C PRO A 36 1.49 -1.62 -36.90
N ALA A 37 1.97 -1.16 -35.74
CA ALA A 37 2.23 0.26 -35.51
C ALA A 37 3.45 0.75 -36.30
N GLY A 38 4.54 -0.03 -36.30
CA GLY A 38 5.69 0.21 -37.18
C GLY A 38 5.29 0.21 -38.67
N VAL A 39 4.41 -0.71 -39.07
CA VAL A 39 3.89 -0.79 -40.43
C VAL A 39 3.05 0.43 -40.80
N ASP A 40 2.14 0.92 -39.94
CA ASP A 40 1.39 2.17 -40.19
C ASP A 40 2.32 3.37 -40.39
N GLY A 41 3.41 3.44 -39.61
CA GLY A 41 4.43 4.46 -39.74
C GLY A 41 5.13 4.42 -41.09
N ALA A 42 5.59 3.25 -41.52
CA ALA A 42 6.22 3.04 -42.82
C ALA A 42 5.28 3.38 -43.99
N LEU A 43 4.03 2.89 -43.93
CA LEU A 43 3.01 3.22 -44.94
C LEU A 43 2.69 4.72 -44.98
N ALA A 44 2.82 5.44 -43.85
CA ALA A 44 2.68 6.90 -43.82
C ALA A 44 3.74 7.62 -44.66
N VAL A 45 4.99 7.17 -44.55
CA VAL A 45 6.11 7.69 -45.33
C VAL A 45 5.89 7.39 -46.80
N LEU A 46 5.48 6.15 -47.12
CA LEU A 46 5.20 5.73 -48.50
C LEU A 46 4.11 6.60 -49.16
N ILE A 47 3.05 6.95 -48.42
CA ILE A 47 2.02 7.88 -48.92
C ILE A 47 2.62 9.22 -49.34
N GLY A 48 3.59 9.75 -48.57
CA GLY A 48 4.30 10.97 -48.92
C GLY A 48 5.05 10.83 -50.24
N VAL A 49 5.87 9.79 -50.35
CA VAL A 49 6.67 9.49 -51.55
C VAL A 49 5.79 9.34 -52.79
N LEU A 50 4.74 8.51 -52.71
CA LEU A 50 3.84 8.26 -53.84
C LEU A 50 3.06 9.51 -54.27
N ARG A 51 2.67 10.36 -53.31
CA ARG A 51 1.94 11.60 -53.61
C ARG A 51 2.83 12.61 -54.34
N ASP A 52 4.09 12.72 -53.93
CA ASP A 52 5.05 13.62 -54.56
C ASP A 52 5.45 13.14 -55.96
N HIS A 53 5.47 11.83 -56.20
CA HIS A 53 5.77 11.24 -57.50
C HIS A 53 4.59 11.23 -58.47
N LEU A 54 3.35 11.26 -57.98
CA LEU A 54 2.15 11.14 -58.80
C LEU A 54 2.06 12.13 -59.99
N PRO A 55 2.43 13.43 -59.86
CA PRO A 55 2.33 14.38 -60.96
C PRO A 55 3.27 14.08 -62.15
N GLU A 56 4.42 13.46 -61.87
CA GLU A 56 5.48 13.18 -62.85
C GLU A 56 5.60 11.68 -63.18
N ALA A 57 4.67 10.86 -62.69
CA ALA A 57 4.74 9.41 -62.82
C ALA A 57 4.52 8.95 -64.26
N ASP A 58 5.41 8.06 -64.75
CA ASP A 58 5.24 7.36 -66.04
C ASP A 58 3.94 6.53 -66.10
N ARG A 59 3.45 6.08 -64.94
CA ARG A 59 2.22 5.27 -64.78
C ARG A 59 1.30 5.88 -63.71
N PRO A 60 0.58 6.97 -63.99
CA PRO A 60 -0.18 7.71 -62.98
C PRO A 60 -1.35 6.91 -62.41
N THR A 61 -2.07 6.14 -63.23
CA THR A 61 -3.18 5.29 -62.76
C THR A 61 -2.71 4.21 -61.80
N ALA A 62 -1.61 3.52 -62.11
CA ALA A 62 -1.06 2.48 -61.24
C ALA A 62 -0.54 3.06 -59.92
N THR A 63 0.10 4.25 -59.98
CA THR A 63 0.53 4.99 -58.78
C THR A 63 -0.66 5.38 -57.90
N ALA A 64 -1.77 5.84 -58.51
CA ALA A 64 -2.99 6.20 -57.79
C ALA A 64 -3.68 4.98 -57.15
N LEU A 65 -3.70 3.83 -57.82
CA LEU A 65 -4.25 2.58 -57.28
C LEU A 65 -3.42 2.09 -56.08
N LEU A 66 -2.09 2.06 -56.22
CA LEU A 66 -1.20 1.70 -55.11
C LEU A 66 -1.38 2.64 -53.92
N LEU A 67 -1.50 3.95 -54.17
CA LEU A 67 -1.79 4.93 -53.12
C LEU A 67 -3.13 4.64 -52.41
N ALA A 68 -4.18 4.28 -53.16
CA ALA A 68 -5.48 3.92 -52.59
C ALA A 68 -5.41 2.64 -51.73
N GLU A 69 -4.67 1.62 -52.17
CA GLU A 69 -4.44 0.39 -51.40
C GLU A 69 -3.68 0.68 -50.09
N VAL A 70 -2.66 1.54 -50.14
CA VAL A 70 -1.92 1.97 -48.94
C VAL A 70 -2.84 2.71 -47.97
N TYR A 71 -3.71 3.61 -48.44
CA TYR A 71 -4.68 4.28 -47.57
C TYR A 71 -5.69 3.30 -46.95
N ALA A 72 -6.21 2.36 -47.72
CA ALA A 72 -7.16 1.37 -47.24
C ALA A 72 -6.55 0.51 -46.12
N LEU A 73 -5.36 -0.05 -46.37
CA LEU A 73 -4.68 -0.89 -45.38
C LEU A 73 -4.30 -0.10 -44.11
N ARG A 74 -3.85 1.15 -44.24
CA ARG A 74 -3.62 2.00 -43.06
C ARG A 74 -4.88 2.25 -42.25
N SER A 75 -6.02 2.42 -42.90
CA SER A 75 -7.30 2.57 -42.21
C SER A 75 -7.62 1.31 -41.40
N GLU A 76 -7.48 0.13 -41.99
CA GLU A 76 -7.66 -1.16 -41.31
C GLU A 76 -6.71 -1.31 -40.10
N ILE A 77 -5.42 -1.01 -40.28
CA ILE A 77 -4.42 -1.06 -39.20
C ILE A 77 -4.78 -0.10 -38.08
N ARG A 78 -5.17 1.14 -38.38
CA ARG A 78 -5.54 2.13 -37.37
C ARG A 78 -6.81 1.76 -36.62
N GLU A 79 -7.80 1.20 -37.31
CA GLU A 79 -9.01 0.68 -36.68
C GLU A 79 -8.67 -0.46 -35.71
N PHE A 80 -7.83 -1.40 -36.15
CA PHE A 80 -7.32 -2.47 -35.30
C PHE A 80 -6.57 -1.94 -34.07
N LEU A 81 -5.60 -1.04 -34.25
CA LEU A 81 -4.81 -0.45 -33.16
C LEU A 81 -5.69 0.37 -32.20
N GLY A 82 -6.67 1.10 -32.73
CA GLY A 82 -7.66 1.83 -31.95
C GLY A 82 -8.52 0.90 -31.10
N GLY A 83 -9.04 -0.16 -31.70
CA GLY A 83 -9.80 -1.21 -31.02
C GLY A 83 -8.98 -1.90 -29.93
N GLU A 84 -7.72 -2.21 -30.20
CA GLU A 84 -6.83 -2.81 -29.21
C GLU A 84 -6.58 -1.89 -28.03
N ARG A 85 -6.33 -0.59 -28.28
CA ARG A 85 -6.17 0.40 -27.20
C ARG A 85 -7.40 0.47 -26.29
N VAL A 86 -8.61 0.44 -26.86
CA VAL A 86 -9.86 0.43 -26.09
C VAL A 86 -9.98 -0.85 -25.26
N ARG A 87 -9.79 -2.03 -25.88
CA ARG A 87 -9.84 -3.32 -25.16
C ARG A 87 -8.84 -3.39 -23.99
N ARG A 88 -7.61 -2.96 -24.23
CA ARG A 88 -6.53 -2.95 -23.21
C ARG A 88 -6.88 -2.01 -22.06
N ARG A 89 -7.47 -0.85 -22.36
CA ARG A 89 -7.94 0.10 -21.34
C ARG A 89 -9.12 -0.46 -20.53
N ASP A 90 -10.10 -1.08 -21.17
CA ASP A 90 -11.24 -1.68 -20.47
C ASP A 90 -10.80 -2.81 -19.53
N ALA A 91 -9.86 -3.65 -19.99
CA ALA A 91 -9.26 -4.70 -19.16
C ALA A 91 -8.51 -4.13 -17.95
N LEU A 92 -7.72 -3.07 -18.17
CA LEU A 92 -7.05 -2.31 -17.11
C LEU A 92 -8.04 -1.77 -16.08
N GLU A 93 -9.12 -1.09 -16.51
CA GLU A 93 -10.14 -0.54 -15.63
C GLU A 93 -10.83 -1.64 -14.80
N ALA A 94 -11.15 -2.78 -15.43
CA ALA A 94 -11.72 -3.94 -14.75
C ALA A 94 -10.76 -4.56 -13.71
N GLY A 95 -9.46 -4.59 -14.00
CA GLY A 95 -8.42 -5.01 -13.05
C GLY A 95 -8.34 -4.11 -11.83
N LEU A 96 -8.23 -2.80 -12.06
CA LEU A 96 -8.19 -1.79 -10.99
C LEU A 96 -9.47 -1.80 -10.14
N ALA A 97 -10.63 -2.10 -10.72
CA ALA A 97 -11.88 -2.21 -9.98
C ALA A 97 -11.86 -3.31 -8.91
N ARG A 98 -11.12 -4.41 -9.13
CA ARG A 98 -10.93 -5.47 -8.12
C ARG A 98 -10.12 -4.97 -6.93
N LEU A 99 -9.06 -4.20 -7.20
CA LEU A 99 -8.20 -3.62 -6.16
C LEU A 99 -8.90 -2.55 -5.33
N ARG A 100 -9.92 -1.87 -5.86
CA ARG A 100 -10.69 -0.83 -5.13
C ARG A 100 -11.34 -1.33 -3.83
N ARG A 101 -11.55 -2.64 -3.67
CA ARG A 101 -12.15 -3.21 -2.44
C ARG A 101 -11.12 -3.47 -1.34
N VAL A 102 -9.84 -3.50 -1.69
CA VAL A 102 -8.76 -3.73 -0.74
C VAL A 102 -8.48 -2.42 0.00
N SER A 103 -8.53 -2.49 1.32
CA SER A 103 -8.34 -1.33 2.20
C SER A 103 -7.00 -1.32 2.92
N ASP A 104 -6.30 -2.46 2.93
CA ASP A 104 -4.99 -2.58 3.55
C ASP A 104 -3.88 -2.29 2.52
N PRO A 105 -2.94 -1.37 2.81
CA PRO A 105 -1.86 -1.03 1.88
C PRO A 105 -0.93 -2.19 1.56
N ASP A 106 -0.64 -3.06 2.53
CA ASP A 106 0.27 -4.19 2.33
C ASP A 106 -0.41 -5.23 1.43
N GLU A 107 -1.69 -5.55 1.70
CA GLU A 107 -2.48 -6.41 0.82
C GLU A 107 -2.62 -5.86 -0.61
N LEU A 108 -2.76 -4.54 -0.78
CA LEU A 108 -2.80 -3.90 -2.11
C LEU A 108 -1.51 -4.14 -2.88
N LEU A 109 -0.37 -3.93 -2.24
CA LEU A 109 0.95 -4.15 -2.83
C LEU A 109 1.17 -5.63 -3.17
N ASP A 110 0.65 -6.54 -2.34
CA ASP A 110 0.74 -7.98 -2.54
C ASP A 110 0.03 -8.43 -3.82
N ARG A 111 -1.08 -7.79 -4.15
CA ARG A 111 -1.89 -8.09 -5.34
C ARG A 111 -1.50 -7.28 -6.58
N ALA A 112 -0.55 -6.33 -6.47
CA ALA A 112 -0.21 -5.42 -7.56
C ALA A 112 0.31 -6.16 -8.81
N CYS A 113 1.32 -7.03 -8.65
CA CYS A 113 1.93 -7.72 -9.79
C CYS A 113 0.93 -8.65 -10.51
N GLU A 114 0.15 -9.41 -9.75
CA GLU A 114 -0.89 -10.30 -10.30
C GLU A 114 -1.96 -9.49 -11.04
N ALA A 115 -2.42 -8.38 -10.46
CA ALA A 115 -3.38 -7.50 -11.12
C ALA A 115 -2.83 -6.93 -12.43
N VAL A 116 -1.56 -6.51 -12.49
CA VAL A 116 -0.95 -6.05 -13.75
C VAL A 116 -0.94 -7.18 -14.78
N VAL A 117 -0.50 -8.38 -14.41
CA VAL A 117 -0.47 -9.52 -15.34
C VAL A 117 -1.88 -9.87 -15.85
N GLU A 118 -2.87 -9.94 -14.97
CA GLU A 118 -4.25 -10.29 -15.35
C GLU A 118 -4.95 -9.21 -16.18
N SER A 119 -4.70 -7.93 -15.90
CA SER A 119 -5.47 -6.82 -16.48
C SER A 119 -4.74 -6.10 -17.61
N CYS A 120 -3.41 -6.02 -17.53
CA CYS A 120 -2.55 -5.43 -18.55
C CYS A 120 -1.90 -6.50 -19.41
N GLY A 121 -2.18 -7.79 -19.18
CA GLY A 121 -1.80 -8.90 -20.05
C GLY A 121 -0.31 -9.02 -20.30
N PHE A 122 0.54 -8.69 -19.33
CA PHE A 122 1.99 -8.93 -19.40
C PHE A 122 2.31 -10.37 -18.99
N ASP A 123 3.40 -10.95 -19.50
CA ASP A 123 3.80 -12.31 -19.11
C ASP A 123 4.44 -12.33 -17.72
N ARG A 124 5.15 -11.24 -17.37
CA ARG A 124 5.82 -11.08 -16.09
C ARG A 124 5.85 -9.63 -15.65
N VAL A 125 5.75 -9.44 -14.33
CA VAL A 125 5.82 -8.14 -13.66
C VAL A 125 6.65 -8.27 -12.39
N MET A 126 7.56 -7.32 -12.19
CA MET A 126 8.33 -7.14 -10.98
C MET A 126 7.98 -5.79 -10.33
N LEU A 127 7.83 -5.82 -9.02
CA LEU A 127 7.64 -4.65 -8.18
C LEU A 127 8.91 -4.44 -7.35
N SER A 128 9.44 -3.23 -7.43
CA SER A 128 10.57 -2.75 -6.63
C SER A 128 10.13 -1.67 -5.64
N ARG A 129 10.90 -1.48 -4.58
CA ARG A 129 10.72 -0.43 -3.57
C ARG A 129 11.87 0.55 -3.58
N VAL A 130 11.57 1.80 -3.31
CA VAL A 130 12.55 2.88 -3.09
C VAL A 130 12.39 3.41 -1.67
N GLU A 131 13.40 3.20 -0.84
CA GLU A 131 13.45 3.65 0.56
C GLU A 131 14.81 4.32 0.80
N ASN A 132 14.84 5.58 1.27
CA ASN A 132 16.09 6.31 1.56
C ASN A 132 17.13 6.33 0.41
N SER A 133 16.68 6.54 -0.83
CA SER A 133 17.53 6.47 -2.05
C SER A 133 18.12 5.09 -2.35
N LEU A 134 17.66 4.06 -1.65
CA LEU A 134 17.98 2.66 -1.94
C LEU A 134 16.84 2.05 -2.73
N TRP A 135 17.20 1.31 -3.76
CA TRP A 135 16.33 0.54 -4.61
C TRP A 135 16.50 -0.94 -4.31
N ARG A 136 15.37 -1.66 -4.20
CA ARG A 136 15.35 -3.11 -4.04
C ARG A 136 14.21 -3.73 -4.84
N PRO A 137 14.45 -4.78 -5.63
CA PRO A 137 13.36 -5.64 -6.09
C PRO A 137 12.68 -6.27 -4.87
N TRP A 138 11.36 -6.38 -4.90
CA TRP A 138 10.60 -6.88 -3.75
C TRP A 138 9.69 -8.05 -4.12
N LYS A 139 8.94 -7.95 -5.22
CA LYS A 139 8.03 -9.01 -5.67
C LYS A 139 8.15 -9.23 -7.17
N SER A 140 7.92 -10.45 -7.62
CA SER A 140 7.85 -10.81 -9.03
C SER A 140 6.69 -11.78 -9.24
N PHE A 141 5.99 -11.69 -10.36
CA PHE A 141 4.92 -12.59 -10.75
C PHE A 141 4.99 -12.84 -12.26
N ALA A 142 4.90 -14.10 -12.67
CA ALA A 142 4.97 -14.50 -14.08
C ALA A 142 3.96 -15.61 -14.39
N VAL A 143 3.37 -15.58 -15.59
CA VAL A 143 2.40 -16.57 -16.08
C VAL A 143 3.06 -17.89 -16.48
N SER A 144 4.29 -17.84 -17.01
CA SER A 144 5.01 -18.99 -17.58
C SER A 144 6.40 -19.20 -16.95
N HIS A 145 7.04 -20.35 -17.24
CA HIS A 145 8.41 -20.71 -16.83
C HIS A 145 8.70 -20.68 -15.31
N ARG A 146 8.07 -21.62 -14.57
CA ARG A 146 8.23 -21.74 -13.10
C ARG A 146 9.68 -21.81 -12.63
N ASP A 147 10.60 -22.39 -13.41
CA ASP A 147 12.01 -22.52 -13.01
C ASP A 147 12.81 -21.22 -13.16
N ALA A 148 12.68 -20.52 -14.30
CA ALA A 148 13.31 -19.22 -14.51
C ALA A 148 12.77 -18.18 -13.51
N GLU A 149 11.45 -18.16 -13.29
CA GLU A 149 10.84 -17.29 -12.29
C GLU A 149 11.27 -17.64 -10.86
N ARG A 150 11.43 -18.94 -10.53
CA ARG A 150 11.99 -19.35 -9.23
C ARG A 150 13.43 -18.86 -9.05
N ALA A 151 14.27 -19.05 -10.04
CA ALA A 151 15.67 -18.59 -10.01
C ALA A 151 15.73 -17.06 -9.87
N PHE A 152 14.90 -16.33 -10.60
CA PHE A 152 14.80 -14.87 -10.51
C PHE A 152 14.35 -14.41 -9.12
N ARG A 153 13.30 -15.01 -8.55
CA ARG A 153 12.86 -14.73 -7.17
C ARG A 153 13.92 -15.06 -6.14
N GLN A 154 14.72 -16.10 -6.35
CA GLN A 154 15.84 -16.44 -5.47
C GLN A 154 16.93 -15.37 -5.56
N TRP A 155 17.28 -14.93 -6.78
CA TRP A 155 18.24 -13.85 -7.00
C TRP A 155 17.80 -12.55 -6.31
N ILE A 156 16.52 -12.18 -6.41
CA ILE A 156 15.93 -11.02 -5.69
C ILE A 156 16.21 -11.10 -4.18
N ARG A 157 16.03 -12.28 -3.57
CA ARG A 157 16.22 -12.46 -2.11
C ARG A 157 17.68 -12.35 -1.67
N THR A 158 18.61 -12.57 -2.59
CA THR A 158 20.06 -12.51 -2.33
C THR A 158 20.69 -11.19 -2.75
N LEU A 159 19.93 -10.31 -3.43
CA LEU A 159 20.46 -9.06 -3.95
C LEU A 159 20.73 -8.07 -2.80
N PRO A 160 21.92 -7.45 -2.73
CA PRO A 160 22.12 -6.32 -1.85
C PRO A 160 21.27 -5.12 -2.30
N GLU A 161 20.99 -4.21 -1.38
CA GLU A 161 20.32 -2.95 -1.71
C GLU A 161 21.22 -2.12 -2.63
N ILE A 162 20.62 -1.53 -3.67
CA ILE A 162 21.35 -0.77 -4.70
C ILE A 162 21.03 0.70 -4.53
N HIS A 163 22.03 1.57 -4.56
CA HIS A 163 21.76 3.01 -4.55
C HIS A 163 21.12 3.45 -5.86
N LEU A 164 20.04 4.22 -5.75
CA LEU A 164 19.22 4.64 -6.89
C LEU A 164 20.00 5.50 -7.89
N ASP A 165 21.00 6.26 -7.43
CA ASP A 165 21.88 7.09 -8.28
C ASP A 165 22.75 6.28 -9.25
N THR A 166 22.98 5.00 -8.97
CA THR A 166 23.65 4.05 -9.87
C THR A 166 22.73 3.51 -10.96
N LEU A 167 21.40 3.69 -10.80
CA LEU A 167 20.38 3.22 -11.72
C LEU A 167 19.90 4.37 -12.60
N VAL A 168 20.49 4.50 -13.79
CA VAL A 168 20.25 5.63 -14.69
C VAL A 168 18.79 5.68 -15.14
N LEU A 169 18.22 4.56 -15.59
CA LEU A 169 16.84 4.49 -16.06
C LEU A 169 15.85 4.87 -14.95
N GLU A 170 15.99 4.27 -13.77
CA GLU A 170 15.15 4.54 -12.61
C GLU A 170 15.29 5.99 -12.12
N THR A 171 16.51 6.55 -12.16
CA THR A 171 16.75 7.97 -11.85
C THR A 171 16.07 8.90 -12.86
N GLU A 172 16.13 8.57 -14.16
CA GLU A 172 15.40 9.31 -15.19
C GLU A 172 13.88 9.27 -14.95
N MET A 173 13.33 8.10 -14.61
CA MET A 173 11.90 7.96 -14.29
C MET A 173 11.52 8.75 -13.03
N VAL A 174 12.38 8.82 -12.01
CA VAL A 174 12.14 9.65 -10.82
C VAL A 174 12.12 11.13 -11.17
N ARG A 175 13.06 11.57 -12.01
CA ARG A 175 13.19 12.96 -12.42
C ARG A 175 12.04 13.41 -13.33
N ARG A 176 11.67 12.58 -14.31
CA ARG A 176 10.65 12.90 -15.32
C ARG A 176 9.23 12.57 -14.88
N ARG A 177 9.08 11.62 -13.95
CA ARG A 177 7.78 11.08 -13.51
C ARG A 177 6.99 10.45 -14.65
N GLU A 178 7.69 9.82 -15.57
CA GLU A 178 7.13 9.19 -16.77
C GLU A 178 7.54 7.72 -16.83
N PRO A 179 6.68 6.85 -17.36
CA PRO A 179 7.05 5.47 -17.66
C PRO A 179 8.08 5.42 -18.79
N ALA A 180 8.93 4.40 -18.75
CA ALA A 180 9.97 4.17 -19.72
C ALA A 180 9.71 2.88 -20.52
N ILE A 181 10.27 2.82 -21.73
CA ILE A 181 10.31 1.64 -22.58
C ILE A 181 11.78 1.37 -22.95
N VAL A 182 12.15 0.10 -22.90
CA VAL A 182 13.46 -0.39 -23.32
C VAL A 182 13.23 -1.51 -24.34
N THR A 183 13.55 -1.24 -25.60
CA THR A 183 13.33 -2.18 -26.72
C THR A 183 14.52 -3.11 -26.94
N ASP A 184 15.74 -2.64 -26.68
CA ASP A 184 16.96 -3.46 -26.70
C ASP A 184 17.78 -3.20 -25.41
N PRO A 185 17.55 -3.98 -24.34
CA PRO A 185 18.26 -3.82 -23.08
C PRO A 185 19.76 -4.08 -23.16
N ARG A 186 20.25 -4.82 -24.17
CA ARG A 186 21.68 -5.14 -24.29
C ARG A 186 22.47 -3.98 -24.88
N ALA A 187 21.82 -3.16 -25.71
CA ALA A 187 22.40 -1.96 -26.30
C ALA A 187 22.13 -0.68 -25.49
N ASP A 188 21.20 -0.71 -24.52
CA ASP A 188 20.84 0.47 -23.73
C ASP A 188 21.74 0.63 -22.47
N PRO A 189 22.64 1.64 -22.43
CA PRO A 189 23.57 1.82 -21.31
C PRO A 189 22.88 2.24 -20.00
N ARG A 190 21.59 2.58 -20.04
CA ARG A 190 20.81 2.95 -18.85
C ARG A 190 20.35 1.74 -18.05
N VAL A 191 20.41 0.54 -18.63
CA VAL A 191 19.91 -0.70 -18.03
C VAL A 191 20.90 -1.28 -17.04
N HIS A 192 20.40 -1.69 -15.88
CA HIS A 192 21.21 -2.36 -14.87
C HIS A 192 21.53 -3.81 -15.30
N GLU A 193 22.79 -4.04 -15.69
CA GLU A 193 23.24 -5.30 -16.29
C GLU A 193 23.04 -6.56 -15.41
N PRO A 194 23.24 -6.54 -14.08
CA PRO A 194 22.86 -7.66 -13.21
C PRO A 194 21.38 -8.04 -13.26
N LEU A 195 20.48 -7.05 -13.34
CA LEU A 195 19.05 -7.29 -13.46
C LEU A 195 18.73 -7.95 -14.81
N LEU A 196 19.33 -7.45 -15.90
CA LEU A 196 19.17 -8.01 -17.23
C LEU A 196 19.58 -9.49 -17.29
N ARG A 197 20.76 -9.83 -16.77
CA ARG A 197 21.23 -11.23 -16.72
C ARG A 197 20.31 -12.14 -15.90
N ALA A 198 19.86 -11.68 -14.73
CA ALA A 198 19.05 -12.50 -13.84
C ALA A 198 17.63 -12.72 -14.38
N SER A 199 17.05 -11.71 -15.03
CA SER A 199 15.69 -11.75 -15.57
C SER A 199 15.59 -12.39 -16.96
N GLY A 200 16.65 -12.31 -17.77
CA GLY A 200 16.65 -12.77 -19.16
C GLY A 200 15.69 -11.99 -20.07
N MET A 201 15.30 -10.76 -19.69
CA MET A 201 14.38 -9.94 -20.48
C MET A 201 15.02 -9.46 -21.79
N ASN A 202 14.28 -9.53 -22.89
CA ASN A 202 14.74 -9.06 -24.21
C ASN A 202 14.23 -7.66 -24.56
N SER A 203 13.17 -7.21 -23.88
CA SER A 203 12.61 -5.87 -23.95
C SER A 203 11.65 -5.72 -22.76
N TYR A 204 11.47 -4.52 -22.23
CA TYR A 204 10.58 -4.31 -21.09
C TYR A 204 10.10 -2.85 -20.99
N VAL A 205 9.00 -2.67 -20.27
CA VAL A 205 8.51 -1.36 -19.87
C VAL A 205 8.63 -1.20 -18.36
N ALA A 206 8.83 0.03 -17.90
CA ALA A 206 8.89 0.34 -16.49
C ALA A 206 8.05 1.57 -16.17
N ALA A 207 7.42 1.59 -15.00
CA ALA A 207 6.58 2.70 -14.56
C ALA A 207 6.84 3.03 -13.08
N PRO A 208 7.01 4.32 -12.73
CA PRO A 208 7.16 4.73 -11.34
C PRO A 208 5.83 4.64 -10.58
N LEU A 209 5.88 4.16 -9.33
CA LEU A 209 4.74 4.18 -8.41
C LEU A 209 4.78 5.43 -7.54
N MET A 210 3.78 6.31 -7.68
CA MET A 210 3.77 7.64 -7.08
C MET A 210 2.44 8.01 -6.38
N PRO A 211 2.13 7.45 -5.20
CA PRO A 211 0.89 7.72 -4.47
C PRO A 211 0.71 9.19 -4.07
N THR A 212 1.80 9.95 -3.86
CA THR A 212 1.77 11.35 -3.41
C THR A 212 2.70 12.24 -4.24
N GLY A 213 2.93 11.87 -5.50
CA GLY A 213 3.90 12.54 -6.38
C GLY A 213 5.37 12.25 -6.02
N ARG A 214 5.63 11.45 -4.99
CA ARG A 214 6.95 10.88 -4.68
C ARG A 214 7.00 9.42 -5.14
N VAL A 215 8.09 9.05 -5.82
CA VAL A 215 8.36 7.65 -6.19
C VAL A 215 8.65 6.83 -4.94
N ILE A 216 7.87 5.77 -4.75
CA ILE A 216 8.06 4.77 -3.67
C ILE A 216 8.56 3.41 -4.19
N GLY A 217 8.68 3.28 -5.51
CA GLY A 217 8.96 2.02 -6.18
C GLY A 217 8.72 2.10 -7.68
N PHE A 218 9.00 1.01 -8.38
CA PHE A 218 8.75 0.89 -9.80
C PHE A 218 8.12 -0.46 -10.11
N LEU A 219 7.27 -0.47 -11.13
CA LEU A 219 6.81 -1.67 -11.81
C LEU A 219 7.68 -1.87 -13.06
N HIS A 220 8.19 -3.07 -13.26
CA HIS A 220 8.86 -3.50 -14.49
C HIS A 220 8.06 -4.65 -15.08
N ALA A 221 7.73 -4.60 -16.37
CA ALA A 221 6.91 -5.63 -17.01
C ALA A 221 7.45 -5.98 -18.41
N ASP A 222 7.37 -7.27 -18.75
CA ASP A 222 7.86 -7.78 -20.01
C ASP A 222 7.01 -8.93 -20.58
N TYR A 223 7.36 -9.29 -21.81
CA TYR A 223 6.81 -10.40 -22.57
C TYR A 223 7.92 -11.41 -22.86
N ALA A 224 7.60 -12.69 -22.74
CA ALA A 224 8.53 -13.76 -23.10
C ALA A 224 8.57 -14.01 -24.61
N SER A 225 7.43 -13.80 -25.28
CA SER A 225 7.20 -14.23 -26.68
C SER A 225 7.25 -13.11 -27.71
N ARG A 226 7.19 -11.84 -27.28
CA ARG A 226 7.17 -10.67 -28.16
C ARG A 226 7.91 -9.49 -27.55
N ALA A 227 8.21 -8.47 -28.36
CA ALA A 227 8.72 -7.21 -27.84
C ALA A 227 7.61 -6.37 -27.19
N VAL A 228 7.98 -5.52 -26.23
CA VAL A 228 7.09 -4.49 -25.70
C VAL A 228 6.88 -3.35 -26.69
N THR A 229 5.71 -2.71 -26.62
CA THR A 229 5.32 -1.58 -27.47
C THR A 229 5.12 -0.30 -26.65
N THR A 230 4.96 0.83 -27.34
CA THR A 230 4.60 2.10 -26.70
C THR A 230 3.23 2.04 -26.02
N LEU A 231 2.27 1.28 -26.59
CA LEU A 231 0.99 1.03 -25.94
C LEU A 231 1.17 0.29 -24.61
N ASP A 232 2.08 -0.70 -24.56
CA ASP A 232 2.37 -1.42 -23.31
C ASP A 232 2.92 -0.49 -22.23
N ARG A 233 3.82 0.43 -22.60
CA ARG A 233 4.35 1.47 -21.70
C ARG A 233 3.22 2.34 -21.16
N ASP A 234 2.35 2.82 -22.03
CA ASP A 234 1.25 3.71 -21.67
C ASP A 234 0.22 3.01 -20.78
N ILE A 235 -0.07 1.72 -21.03
CA ILE A 235 -0.94 0.89 -20.20
C ILE A 235 -0.33 0.65 -18.81
N LEU A 236 0.96 0.30 -18.73
CA LEU A 236 1.61 0.10 -17.44
C LEU A 236 1.69 1.41 -16.64
N GLY A 237 1.97 2.53 -17.30
CA GLY A 237 1.95 3.86 -16.70
C GLY A 237 0.57 4.21 -16.15
N ALA A 238 -0.49 4.02 -16.94
CA ALA A 238 -1.86 4.25 -16.50
C ALA A 238 -2.27 3.37 -15.31
N PHE A 239 -1.81 2.11 -15.28
CA PHE A 239 -1.97 1.24 -14.12
C PHE A 239 -1.25 1.81 -12.90
N ALA A 240 0.04 2.15 -13.03
CA ALA A 240 0.87 2.65 -11.94
C ALA A 240 0.27 3.91 -11.31
N ASP A 241 -0.22 4.84 -12.13
CA ASP A 241 -0.88 6.07 -11.70
C ASP A 241 -2.18 5.79 -10.94
N ALA A 242 -3.04 4.92 -11.48
CA ALA A 242 -4.29 4.57 -10.84
C ALA A 242 -4.09 3.77 -9.55
N PHE A 243 -3.14 2.83 -9.56
CA PHE A 243 -2.73 2.07 -8.39
C PHE A 243 -2.18 2.99 -7.30
N GLY A 244 -1.34 3.98 -7.66
CA GLY A 244 -0.83 4.98 -6.73
C GLY A 244 -1.93 5.68 -5.95
N ARG A 245 -3.00 6.11 -6.63
CA ARG A 245 -4.19 6.71 -5.99
C ARG A 245 -4.92 5.73 -5.07
N LEU A 246 -5.05 4.46 -5.47
CA LEU A 246 -5.67 3.43 -4.62
C LEU A 246 -4.85 3.16 -3.35
N PHE A 247 -3.53 3.09 -3.51
CA PHE A 247 -2.59 2.88 -2.42
C PHE A 247 -2.59 4.07 -1.44
N GLU A 248 -2.54 5.31 -1.96
CA GLU A 248 -2.66 6.53 -1.15
C GLU A 248 -3.93 6.50 -0.29
N ARG A 249 -5.07 6.20 -0.93
CA ARG A 249 -6.35 6.07 -0.24
C ARG A 249 -6.31 5.02 0.87
N ALA A 250 -5.72 3.85 0.62
CA ALA A 250 -5.59 2.79 1.63
C ALA A 250 -4.71 3.23 2.80
N VAL A 251 -3.58 3.91 2.54
CA VAL A 251 -2.70 4.45 3.59
C VAL A 251 -3.44 5.50 4.44
N LEU A 252 -4.18 6.40 3.81
CA LEU A 252 -4.98 7.41 4.53
C LEU A 252 -6.07 6.78 5.38
N LEU A 253 -6.78 5.77 4.86
CA LEU A 253 -7.80 5.04 5.61
C LEU A 253 -7.21 4.25 6.78
N ARG A 254 -6.03 3.65 6.62
CA ARG A 254 -5.32 2.97 7.71
C ARG A 254 -4.92 3.97 8.81
N ARG A 255 -4.31 5.10 8.47
CA ARG A 255 -3.98 6.16 9.43
C ARG A 255 -5.21 6.69 10.17
N LEU A 256 -6.33 6.90 9.47
CA LEU A 256 -7.57 7.33 10.11
C LEU A 256 -8.10 6.28 11.10
N ARG A 257 -8.01 4.98 10.78
CA ARG A 257 -8.40 3.90 11.69
C ARG A 257 -7.51 3.86 12.94
N GLU A 258 -6.19 3.98 12.75
CA GLU A 258 -5.21 4.03 13.84
C GLU A 258 -5.46 5.24 14.76
N GLN A 259 -5.66 6.43 14.20
CA GLN A 259 -6.00 7.63 14.98
C GLN A 259 -7.33 7.50 15.73
N ARG A 260 -8.36 6.93 15.10
CA ARG A 260 -9.65 6.70 15.76
C ARG A 260 -9.51 5.76 16.95
N GLU A 261 -8.67 4.74 16.85
CA GLU A 261 -8.44 3.83 17.97
C GLU A 261 -7.67 4.51 19.10
N GLN A 262 -6.63 5.30 18.79
CA GLN A 262 -5.93 6.12 19.78
C GLN A 262 -6.87 7.09 20.52
N VAL A 263 -7.78 7.75 19.80
CA VAL A 263 -8.78 8.64 20.42
C VAL A 263 -9.75 7.86 21.31
N ARG A 264 -10.21 6.67 20.86
CA ARG A 264 -11.08 5.82 21.70
C ARG A 264 -10.37 5.36 22.97
N GLU A 265 -9.11 4.96 22.86
CA GLU A 265 -8.31 4.54 24.01
C GLU A 265 -8.11 5.68 25.00
N ALA A 266 -7.79 6.88 24.51
CA ALA A 266 -7.71 8.07 25.35
C ALA A 266 -9.06 8.41 26.02
N MET A 267 -10.17 8.34 25.29
CA MET A 267 -11.51 8.58 25.85
C MET A 267 -11.91 7.56 26.90
N ARG A 268 -11.61 6.26 26.70
CA ARG A 268 -11.81 5.22 27.71
C ARG A 268 -11.00 5.50 28.98
N SER A 269 -9.77 6.01 28.83
CA SER A 269 -8.96 6.43 29.97
C SER A 269 -9.58 7.62 30.71
N VAL A 270 -10.16 8.59 30.01
CA VAL A 270 -10.86 9.73 30.63
C VAL A 270 -12.12 9.26 31.33
N GLU A 271 -12.92 8.40 30.69
CA GLU A 271 -14.14 7.83 31.26
C GLU A 271 -13.84 7.06 32.54
N ALA A 272 -12.78 6.24 32.57
CA ALA A 272 -12.34 5.57 33.80
C ALA A 272 -12.02 6.55 34.94
N VAL A 273 -11.34 7.67 34.64
CA VAL A 273 -11.04 8.71 35.64
C VAL A 273 -12.30 9.45 36.10
N LEU A 274 -13.24 9.73 35.19
CA LEU A 274 -14.50 10.37 35.52
C LEU A 274 -15.41 9.46 36.35
N ASP A 275 -15.45 8.16 36.05
CA ASP A 275 -16.16 7.17 36.84
C ASP A 275 -15.56 7.04 38.24
N ASP A 276 -14.23 7.04 38.37
CA ASP A 276 -13.55 7.07 39.67
C ASP A 276 -13.95 8.31 40.49
N LEU A 277 -14.07 9.48 39.85
CA LEU A 277 -14.52 10.74 40.48
C LEU A 277 -16.02 10.74 40.81
N ALA A 278 -16.89 10.30 39.89
CA ALA A 278 -18.33 10.27 40.09
C ALA A 278 -18.75 9.25 41.15
N ASN A 279 -18.08 8.10 41.20
CA ASN A 279 -18.28 7.12 42.28
C ASN A 279 -17.77 7.65 43.62
N ALA A 280 -16.80 8.57 43.62
CA ALA A 280 -16.42 9.29 44.83
C ALA A 280 -17.51 10.28 45.29
N GLU A 281 -18.28 10.90 44.38
CA GLU A 281 -19.41 11.79 44.71
C GLU A 281 -20.71 11.05 45.04
N ILE A 282 -20.98 9.89 44.44
CA ILE A 282 -22.22 9.11 44.69
C ILE A 282 -22.21 8.46 46.08
N ASP A 283 -21.05 8.26 46.71
CA ASP A 283 -20.97 7.85 48.13
C ASP A 283 -21.35 9.00 49.10
N LEU A 284 -21.32 10.29 48.67
CA LEU A 284 -21.80 11.44 49.46
C LEU A 284 -23.34 11.57 49.43
N ALA A 285 -23.97 11.24 48.30
CA ALA A 285 -25.44 11.39 48.15
C ALA A 285 -26.21 10.13 48.59
N THR A 286 -25.66 8.92 48.39
CA THR A 286 -26.42 7.67 48.62
C THR A 286 -26.28 7.13 50.05
N GLN A 287 -25.33 7.62 50.85
CA GLN A 287 -25.25 7.33 52.29
C GLN A 287 -26.05 8.30 53.17
N ALA A 288 -26.64 9.36 52.60
CA ALA A 288 -27.42 10.34 53.37
C ALA A 288 -28.75 9.77 53.94
N GLN A 289 -29.19 8.58 53.51
CA GLN A 289 -30.54 8.08 53.85
C GLN A 289 -30.59 6.73 54.59
N ALA A 290 -29.47 6.06 54.86
CA ALA A 290 -29.47 4.82 55.63
C ALA A 290 -28.54 4.89 56.85
N LEU A 291 -29.17 5.15 58.00
CA LEU A 291 -28.66 5.03 59.37
C LEU A 291 -27.78 6.20 59.85
N ARG A 292 -28.38 7.08 60.65
CA ARG A 292 -27.65 7.87 61.66
C ARG A 292 -27.33 6.96 62.85
N PRO A 293 -26.08 6.59 63.15
CA PRO A 293 -25.69 6.24 64.51
C PRO A 293 -25.26 7.50 65.26
N ALA A 294 -25.46 7.50 66.58
CA ALA A 294 -25.02 8.59 67.45
C ALA A 294 -23.50 8.83 67.31
N ARG A 295 -23.12 10.10 67.08
CA ARG A 295 -21.72 10.56 67.06
C ARG A 295 -21.05 10.24 68.39
N THR A 296 -20.21 9.20 68.42
CA THR A 296 -19.30 8.94 69.54
C THR A 296 -17.87 9.09 69.02
N PRO A 297 -17.09 10.10 69.45
CA PRO A 297 -15.73 10.27 68.99
C PRO A 297 -14.84 9.13 69.49
N VAL A 298 -14.12 8.46 68.58
CA VAL A 298 -13.10 7.45 68.91
C VAL A 298 -11.90 8.16 69.55
N ARG A 299 -11.61 7.86 70.81
CA ARG A 299 -10.60 8.59 71.63
C ARG A 299 -9.40 7.74 72.08
N SER A 300 -9.34 6.45 71.74
CA SER A 300 -8.21 5.58 72.10
C SER A 300 -8.04 4.38 71.15
N PRO A 301 -6.86 3.74 71.08
CA PRO A 301 -6.63 2.51 70.30
C PRO A 301 -7.57 1.37 70.71
N ALA A 302 -7.84 1.20 72.01
CA ALA A 302 -8.79 0.21 72.52
C ALA A 302 -10.24 0.44 72.01
N THR A 303 -10.60 1.70 71.74
CA THR A 303 -11.91 2.02 71.13
C THR A 303 -11.95 1.62 69.66
N LEU A 304 -10.82 1.68 68.95
CA LEU A 304 -10.71 1.27 67.55
C LEU A 304 -10.87 -0.24 67.38
N GLU A 305 -10.23 -1.02 68.27
CA GLU A 305 -10.34 -2.48 68.30
C GLU A 305 -11.75 -2.97 68.67
N ALA A 306 -12.48 -2.21 69.49
CA ALA A 306 -13.87 -2.50 69.82
C ALA A 306 -14.85 -2.17 68.67
N LEU A 307 -14.53 -1.19 67.82
CA LEU A 307 -15.40 -0.78 66.70
C LEU A 307 -15.20 -1.61 65.43
N LEU A 308 -13.96 -1.99 65.12
CA LEU A 308 -13.60 -2.69 63.89
C LEU A 308 -13.42 -4.19 64.12
N THR A 309 -13.85 -4.99 63.15
CA THR A 309 -13.48 -6.42 63.15
C THR A 309 -11.99 -6.58 62.90
N ARG A 310 -11.41 -7.71 63.31
CA ARG A 310 -10.00 -8.05 63.05
C ARG A 310 -9.61 -7.86 61.57
N ARG A 311 -10.49 -8.30 60.66
CA ARG A 311 -10.26 -8.17 59.22
C ARG A 311 -10.30 -6.71 58.74
N GLU A 312 -11.17 -5.90 59.32
CA GLU A 312 -11.24 -4.46 59.04
C GLU A 312 -10.01 -3.72 59.59
N LEU A 313 -9.47 -4.13 60.72
CA LEU A 313 -8.20 -3.60 61.24
C LEU A 313 -7.01 -3.94 60.35
N GLU A 314 -6.91 -5.19 59.87
CA GLU A 314 -5.87 -5.61 58.93
C GLU A 314 -5.91 -4.77 57.65
N VAL A 315 -7.10 -4.58 57.07
CA VAL A 315 -7.29 -3.71 55.91
C VAL A 315 -6.91 -2.27 56.23
N LEU A 316 -7.32 -1.72 57.38
CA LEU A 316 -6.96 -0.35 57.78
C LEU A 316 -5.45 -0.15 58.00
N ALA A 317 -4.76 -1.16 58.54
CA ALA A 317 -3.31 -1.14 58.70
C ALA A 317 -2.59 -1.11 57.35
N LEU A 318 -2.99 -1.96 56.40
CA LEU A 318 -2.45 -1.94 55.03
C LEU A 318 -2.85 -0.67 54.28
N MET A 319 -4.00 -0.08 54.61
CA MET A 319 -4.34 1.22 54.06
C MET A 319 -3.34 2.29 54.48
N ALA A 320 -2.91 2.25 55.74
CA ALA A 320 -1.97 3.20 56.33
C ALA A 320 -0.54 3.08 55.78
N THR A 321 -0.19 1.93 55.18
CA THR A 321 1.08 1.78 54.43
C THR A 321 1.02 2.31 52.99
N GLY A 322 -0.17 2.75 52.52
CA GLY A 322 -0.38 3.26 51.17
C GLY A 322 -0.74 2.19 50.13
N ALA A 323 -1.04 0.95 50.55
CA ALA A 323 -1.36 -0.14 49.62
C ALA A 323 -2.68 0.10 48.86
N THR A 324 -2.69 -0.09 47.53
CA THR A 324 -3.91 -0.02 46.71
C THR A 324 -4.85 -1.18 47.04
N ASN A 325 -6.15 -1.10 46.71
CA ASN A 325 -7.09 -2.18 47.00
C ASN A 325 -6.69 -3.51 46.34
N SER A 326 -6.13 -3.47 45.12
CA SER A 326 -5.57 -4.65 44.46
C SER A 326 -4.41 -5.25 45.26
N ARG A 327 -3.49 -4.43 45.77
CA ARG A 327 -2.39 -4.92 46.61
C ARG A 327 -2.85 -5.49 47.94
N ILE A 328 -3.85 -4.86 48.57
CA ILE A 328 -4.48 -5.38 49.78
C ILE A 328 -5.20 -6.70 49.48
N ALA A 329 -5.86 -6.80 48.33
CA ALA A 329 -6.55 -8.01 47.88
C ALA A 329 -5.57 -9.17 47.69
N ASP A 330 -4.42 -8.89 47.07
CA ASP A 330 -3.33 -9.86 46.87
C ASP A 330 -2.70 -10.29 48.20
N GLU A 331 -2.37 -9.33 49.08
CA GLU A 331 -1.72 -9.58 50.37
C GLU A 331 -2.63 -10.33 51.35
N LEU A 332 -3.93 -10.05 51.29
CA LEU A 332 -4.93 -10.65 52.14
C LEU A 332 -5.64 -11.86 51.48
N VAL A 333 -5.28 -12.22 50.25
CA VAL A 333 -5.83 -13.32 49.43
C VAL A 333 -7.37 -13.30 49.37
N ILE A 334 -7.93 -12.18 48.92
CA ILE A 334 -9.38 -11.96 48.74
C ILE A 334 -9.65 -11.20 47.43
N ALA A 335 -10.91 -11.13 46.99
CA ALA A 335 -11.26 -10.36 45.80
C ALA A 335 -11.20 -8.83 46.04
N ASP A 336 -10.87 -8.06 45.00
CA ASP A 336 -10.81 -6.58 45.06
C ASP A 336 -12.17 -5.97 45.50
N GLY A 337 -13.29 -6.56 45.05
CA GLY A 337 -14.63 -6.20 45.51
C GLY A 337 -14.86 -6.45 47.02
N THR A 338 -14.20 -7.46 47.59
CA THR A 338 -14.24 -7.75 49.03
C THR A 338 -13.44 -6.71 49.81
N VAL A 339 -12.27 -6.29 49.33
CA VAL A 339 -11.49 -5.19 49.93
C VAL A 339 -12.29 -3.90 49.92
N LYS A 340 -12.89 -3.53 48.78
CA LYS A 340 -13.78 -2.35 48.66
C LYS A 340 -14.90 -2.39 49.68
N SER A 341 -15.49 -3.57 49.91
CA SER A 341 -16.53 -3.78 50.92
C SER A 341 -16.02 -3.58 52.35
N HIS A 342 -14.81 -4.05 52.68
CA HIS A 342 -14.18 -3.83 53.99
C HIS A 342 -13.85 -2.35 54.21
N VAL A 343 -13.24 -1.67 53.23
CA VAL A 343 -12.94 -0.23 53.29
C VAL A 343 -14.20 0.57 53.55
N LYS A 344 -15.30 0.30 52.82
CA LYS A 344 -16.59 0.97 53.03
C LYS A 344 -17.14 0.79 54.46
N ARG A 345 -17.00 -0.40 55.05
CA ARG A 345 -17.42 -0.66 56.43
C ARG A 345 -16.53 0.05 57.45
N ILE A 346 -15.22 0.12 57.22
CA ILE A 346 -14.27 0.84 58.08
C ILE A 346 -14.62 2.32 58.13
N LEU A 347 -14.74 3.00 56.97
CA LEU A 347 -15.05 4.44 56.91
C LEU A 347 -16.36 4.76 57.64
N ARG A 348 -17.39 3.93 57.42
CA ARG A 348 -18.68 4.06 58.10
C ARG A 348 -18.59 3.87 59.62
N LYS A 349 -17.83 2.88 60.08
CA LYS A 349 -17.67 2.60 61.52
C LYS A 349 -16.83 3.68 62.21
N LEU A 350 -15.82 4.22 61.54
CA LEU A 350 -14.98 5.29 62.07
C LEU A 350 -15.62 6.68 61.94
N CYS A 351 -16.74 6.78 61.22
CA CYS A 351 -17.44 8.04 60.94
C CYS A 351 -16.53 9.07 60.25
N VAL A 352 -15.73 8.62 59.27
CA VAL A 352 -14.80 9.44 58.46
C VAL A 352 -15.20 9.40 57.00
N GLU A 353 -14.93 10.49 56.27
CA GLU A 353 -15.49 10.70 54.93
C GLU A 353 -14.63 10.07 53.84
N ASN A 354 -13.33 9.91 54.09
CA ASN A 354 -12.41 9.39 53.09
C ASN A 354 -11.30 8.53 53.69
N ARG A 355 -10.65 7.78 52.79
CA ARG A 355 -9.52 6.91 53.11
C ARG A 355 -8.38 7.65 53.82
N ALA A 356 -8.09 8.89 53.46
CA ALA A 356 -7.01 9.67 54.06
C ALA A 356 -7.30 10.02 55.52
N GLU A 357 -8.55 10.34 55.86
CA GLU A 357 -9.00 10.57 57.24
C GLU A 357 -8.95 9.31 58.10
N ALA A 358 -9.38 8.16 57.57
CA ALA A 358 -9.27 6.88 58.26
C ALA A 358 -7.81 6.53 58.58
N ILE A 359 -6.92 6.72 57.61
CA ILE A 359 -5.46 6.54 57.80
C ILE A 359 -4.95 7.55 58.84
N SER A 360 -5.30 8.83 58.71
CA SER A 360 -4.87 9.87 59.65
C SER A 360 -5.31 9.58 61.08
N GLN A 361 -6.55 9.10 61.28
CA GLN A 361 -7.06 8.72 62.59
C GLN A 361 -6.37 7.47 63.13
N TYR A 362 -6.18 6.44 62.29
CA TYR A 362 -5.44 5.24 62.65
C TYR A 362 -4.01 5.59 63.08
N LEU A 363 -3.28 6.38 62.28
CA LEU A 363 -1.91 6.81 62.56
C LEU A 363 -1.81 7.70 63.80
N ARG A 364 -2.76 8.62 64.03
CA ARG A 364 -2.79 9.43 65.26
C ARG A 364 -2.91 8.56 66.51
N LEU A 365 -3.68 7.48 66.43
CA LEU A 365 -3.90 6.57 67.56
C LEU A 365 -2.76 5.56 67.74
N THR A 366 -2.12 5.10 66.67
CA THR A 366 -1.05 4.09 66.75
C THR A 366 0.35 4.68 66.89
N ILE A 367 0.61 5.87 66.34
CA ILE A 367 1.89 6.58 66.46
C ILE A 367 1.89 7.52 67.68
N GLY A 368 0.73 8.04 68.08
CA GLY A 368 0.57 8.94 69.23
C GLY A 368 0.89 8.33 70.60
N ASP A 369 0.91 6.99 70.72
CA ASP A 369 1.29 6.29 71.96
C ASP A 369 2.80 5.97 72.05
N SER A 370 3.61 6.39 71.06
CA SER A 370 5.07 6.17 71.05
C SER A 370 5.91 7.41 71.41
N ALA A 371 5.28 8.51 71.81
CA ALA A 371 5.96 9.71 72.27
C ALA A 371 5.08 10.50 73.26
N PHE A 372 5.07 10.08 74.52
CA PHE A 372 5.33 10.88 75.73
C PHE A 372 5.14 10.01 76.98
#